data_AF-A0A5E4HNL2-F1
#
_entry.id   AF-A0A5E4HNL2-F1
#
_cell.length_a   1.000
_cell.length_b   1.000
_cell.length_c   1.000
_cell.angle_alpha   90.00
_cell.angle_beta   90.00
_cell.angle_gamma   90.00
#
_symmetry.space_group_name_H-M   'P 1'
#
loop_
_entity.id
_entity.type
_entity.pdbx_description
1 polymer ?
#
loop_
_entity_poly.entity_id
_entity_poly.type
_entity_poly.pdbx_seq_one_letter_code
_entity_poly.pdbx_strand_id
1 'polypeptide(L)' 'MTKGTPSFGKHNKPRTHTRCGRCGEFSFHAVHKTCAKCGFGKSKRRND' A
#
# COMPACT_ATOMS: atom_id res chain seq x y z
N MET A 1 -21.12 -0.46 15.10
CA MET A 1 -20.27 0.22 14.11
C MET A 1 -21.14 0.53 12.89
N THR A 2 -21.59 1.77 12.73
CA THR A 2 -22.45 2.19 11.61
C THR A 2 -21.61 2.41 10.34
N LYS A 3 -22.07 1.90 9.20
CA LYS A 3 -21.44 2.14 7.89
C LYS A 3 -21.59 3.61 7.48
N GLY A 4 -20.72 4.10 6.61
CA GLY A 4 -20.81 5.45 6.03
C GLY A 4 -19.99 6.51 6.77
N THR A 5 -20.45 7.77 6.71
CA THR A 5 -19.81 8.99 7.25
C THR A 5 -19.16 8.83 8.63
N PRO A 6 -19.84 8.27 9.66
CA PRO A 6 -19.24 8.14 10.99
C PRO A 6 -18.04 7.16 11.03
N SER A 7 -17.93 6.24 10.07
CA SER A 7 -16.78 5.33 9.97
C SER A 7 -15.56 5.97 9.31
N PHE A 8 -15.75 6.95 8.42
CA PHE A 8 -14.62 7.55 7.68
C PHE A 8 -13.66 8.36 8.57
N GLY A 9 -14.15 8.92 9.68
CA GLY A 9 -13.31 9.61 10.67
C GLY A 9 -12.23 8.72 11.31
N LYS A 10 -12.36 7.38 11.21
CA LYS A 10 -11.39 6.41 11.75
C LYS A 10 -10.28 6.03 10.76
N HIS A 11 -10.30 6.56 9.53
CA HIS A 11 -9.31 6.28 8.48
C HIS A 11 -8.15 7.29 8.44
N ASN A 12 -7.98 8.10 9.48
CA ASN A 12 -6.88 9.05 9.67
C ASN A 12 -5.54 8.38 10.11
N LYS A 13 -5.47 7.05 10.06
CA LYS A 13 -4.27 6.27 10.40
C LYS A 13 -3.18 6.44 9.32
N PRO A 14 -1.90 6.16 9.66
CA PRO A 14 -0.83 6.17 8.67
C PRO A 14 -1.19 5.28 7.48
N ARG A 15 -0.86 5.75 6.28
CA ARG A 15 -1.14 5.04 5.03
C ARG A 15 -0.45 3.67 5.06
N THR A 16 -1.17 2.65 4.61
CA THR A 16 -0.66 1.26 4.51
C THR A 16 0.42 1.12 3.45
N HIS A 17 0.31 1.91 2.39
CA HIS A 17 1.28 1.96 1.30
C HIS A 17 2.24 3.13 1.47
N THR A 18 3.47 2.94 0.98
CA THR A 18 4.53 3.93 0.89
C THR A 18 5.20 3.86 -0.48
N ARG A 19 6.15 4.76 -0.73
CA ARG A 19 6.94 4.78 -1.98
C ARG A 19 7.81 3.52 -2.09
N CYS A 20 7.69 2.82 -3.20
CA CYS A 20 8.51 1.65 -3.49
C CYS A 20 9.91 2.06 -3.98
N GLY A 21 10.96 1.58 -3.32
CA GLY A 21 12.34 1.84 -3.74
C GLY A 21 12.73 1.24 -5.11
N ARG A 22 11.96 0.28 -5.65
CA ARG A 22 12.24 -0.34 -6.95
C ARG A 22 11.55 0.38 -8.13
N CYS A 23 10.29 0.76 -7.97
CA CYS A 23 9.49 1.34 -9.06
C CYS A 23 9.07 2.79 -8.84
N GLY A 24 9.36 3.41 -7.70
CA GLY A 24 9.02 4.82 -7.40
C GLY A 24 7.54 5.08 -7.09
N GLU A 25 6.66 4.16 -7.44
CA GLU A 25 5.21 4.25 -7.18
C GLU A 25 4.85 4.10 -5.69
N PHE A 26 3.75 4.73 -5.27
CA PHE A 26 3.21 4.67 -3.89
C PHE A 26 2.42 3.38 -3.63
N SER A 27 3.06 2.24 -3.91
CA SER A 27 2.41 0.92 -3.92
C SER A 27 3.10 -0.10 -3.01
N PHE A 28 4.10 0.31 -2.23
CA PHE A 28 4.81 -0.58 -1.32
C PHE A 28 4.09 -0.74 0.01
N HIS A 29 3.70 -1.95 0.36
CA HIS A 29 3.05 -2.22 1.65
C HIS A 29 4.10 -2.36 2.75
N ALA A 30 4.11 -1.47 3.74
CA ALA A 30 5.14 -1.45 4.78
C ALA A 30 5.15 -2.70 5.68
N VAL A 31 3.95 -3.15 6.10
CA VAL A 31 3.81 -4.34 6.97
C VAL A 31 4.20 -5.64 6.25
N HIS A 32 3.61 -5.89 5.08
CA HIS A 32 3.87 -7.10 4.30
C HIS A 32 5.18 -7.06 3.50
N LYS A 33 5.87 -5.91 3.48
CA LYS A 33 7.11 -5.65 2.75
C LYS A 33 7.02 -5.98 1.25
N THR A 34 5.86 -5.73 0.63
CA THR A 34 5.61 -6.09 -0.77
C THR A 34 5.01 -4.97 -1.58
N CYS A 35 5.52 -4.73 -2.78
CA CYS A 35 4.94 -3.76 -3.73
C CYS A 35 3.85 -4.41 -4.59
N ALA A 36 2.67 -3.81 -4.61
CA ALA A 36 1.53 -4.27 -5.40
C ALA A 36 1.75 -4.09 -6.93
N LYS A 37 2.49 -3.05 -7.34
CA LYS A 37 2.77 -2.76 -8.76
C LYS A 37 3.87 -3.67 -9.32
N CYS A 38 5.10 -3.51 -8.81
CA CYS A 38 6.25 -4.18 -9.40
C CYS A 38 6.63 -5.52 -8.75
N GLY A 39 5.90 -5.96 -7.71
CA GLY A 39 6.20 -7.20 -6.99
C GLY A 39 7.46 -7.15 -6.10
N PHE A 40 8.06 -5.97 -5.85
CA PHE A 40 9.21 -5.81 -4.95
C PHE A 40 8.95 -6.48 -3.59
N GLY A 41 9.86 -7.35 -3.14
CA GLY A 41 9.73 -8.15 -1.91
C GLY A 41 9.14 -9.56 -2.09
N LYS A 42 8.51 -9.86 -3.22
CA LYS A 42 7.93 -11.19 -3.54
C LYS A 42 8.49 -11.82 -4.81
N SER A 43 8.73 -11.03 -5.85
CA SER A 43 9.17 -11.54 -7.16
C SER A 43 10.19 -10.63 -7.85
N LYS A 44 10.74 -11.11 -8.98
CA LYS A 44 11.38 -10.24 -9.97
C LYS A 44 10.37 -9.19 -10.47
N ARG A 45 10.90 -8.08 -10.99
CA ARG A 45 10.12 -6.90 -11.39
C ARG A 45 9.00 -7.32 -12.34
N ARG A 46 7.75 -7.10 -11.93
CA ARG A 46 6.57 -7.22 -12.79
C ARG A 46 6.46 -5.91 -13.58
N ASN A 47 6.41 -6.00 -14.91
CA ASN A 47 6.31 -4.87 -15.84
C ASN A 47 4.88 -4.76 -16.39
N ASP A 48 3.89 -4.76 -15.50
CA ASP A 48 2.50 -4.40 -15.82
C ASP A 48 2.24 -2.96 -15.34
#